data_AF-A0A8T1T600-F1
#
_entry.id   AF-A0A8T1T600-F1
#
_cell.length_a   1.000
_cell.length_b   1.000
_cell.length_c   1.000
_cell.angle_alpha   90.00
_cell.angle_beta   90.00
_cell.angle_gamma   90.00
#
_symmetry.space_group_name_H-M   'P 1'
#
loop_
_entity.id
_entity.type
_entity.pdbx_description
1 polymer ?
#
loop_
_entity_poly.entity_id
_entity_poly.type
_entity_poly.pdbx_seq_one_letter_code
_entity_poly.pdbx_strand_id
1 'polypeptide(L)'
;WKQQVCALAKIRFLKLRHEDKTLRSILLLFGLFMLPLAIQFIMLDVWKRLNSWELSSGLYFFPPGKQSHKEVTSLLVFNETGSSIQDFIHALETQNIMLEIATGKNITEKLIHNGAIQVSCENQSYRFTVMCSIETINCFPVLVNIVSNALLRTLNSTAQIRIWSHPFFYENHPELWDYFISSYLIFLLLLLPGFPPHFAMNSIQDYKIKARSQLRVSGLFPSAYWCGQALVDIPLYLILLFSMFGMIFALSYRISMSASEALALFTGIIGYGVSMILFVYLIAFTFRKRCNSCDFWSFIFIAVTLVIFIIDTIMRITSIETISHYFLSILIPLYPLIGIVITSLKIFVENENFSFAGNWNNIFISVFAPYLHCAVFIFLLRWLEVKYGKAVMREDPIFRISPRKEINHQNPEGPEEEDEDVQAERARIREAIDSENQEEKPIIIVNDLRKEYKDKKASSVFKKRKKVATKNVSFCVKKGEVFGLLGPNGAGKSTTINMITGETSLTAGQVLIKGKVPLPLNCKRAQLAF
;
A
#
# COMPACT_ATOMS: atom_id res chain seq x y z
N TRP A 1 -0.48 20.04 26.32
CA TRP A 1 -0.33 19.67 24.91
C TRP A 1 0.36 18.31 24.75
N LYS A 2 1.64 18.13 25.11
CA LYS A 2 2.36 16.84 24.98
C LYS A 2 1.59 15.62 25.54
N GLN A 3 1.06 15.74 26.77
CA GLN A 3 0.22 14.69 27.38
C GLN A 3 -1.03 14.34 26.55
N GLN A 4 -1.66 15.33 25.90
CA GLN A 4 -2.82 15.09 25.03
C GLN A 4 -2.42 14.36 23.74
N VAL A 5 -1.25 14.68 23.17
CA VAL A 5 -0.69 13.97 22.02
C VAL A 5 -0.45 12.50 22.36
N CYS A 6 0.23 12.22 23.49
CA CYS A 6 0.50 10.85 23.93
C CYS A 6 -0.79 10.08 24.23
N ALA A 7 -1.76 10.70 24.91
CA ALA A 7 -3.05 10.09 25.18
C ALA A 7 -3.81 9.74 23.88
N LEU A 8 -3.81 10.65 22.91
CA LEU A 8 -4.48 10.39 21.64
C LEU A 8 -3.75 9.35 20.80
N ALA A 9 -2.42 9.35 20.79
CA ALA A 9 -1.62 8.30 20.15
C ALA A 9 -1.93 6.94 20.78
N LYS A 10 -2.06 6.85 22.10
CA LYS A 10 -2.48 5.62 22.79
C LYS A 10 -3.89 5.19 22.37
N ILE A 11 -4.86 6.11 22.32
CA ILE A 11 -6.22 5.82 21.84
C ILE A 11 -6.18 5.31 20.40
N ARG A 12 -5.37 5.96 19.55
CA ARG A 12 -5.22 5.60 18.14
C ARG A 12 -4.62 4.20 17.99
N PHE A 13 -3.55 3.89 18.70
CA PHE A 13 -2.94 2.57 18.70
C PHE A 13 -3.92 1.48 19.17
N LEU A 14 -4.69 1.76 20.23
CA LEU A 14 -5.72 0.83 20.72
C LEU A 14 -6.84 0.60 19.69
N LYS A 15 -7.30 1.66 19.01
CA LYS A 15 -8.26 1.54 17.90
C LYS A 15 -7.70 0.66 16.79
N LEU A 16 -6.47 0.91 16.35
CA LEU A 16 -5.83 0.10 15.31
C LEU A 16 -5.73 -1.39 15.71
N ARG A 17 -5.41 -1.67 16.98
CA ARG A 17 -5.32 -3.04 17.50
C ARG A 17 -6.67 -3.74 17.61
N HIS A 18 -7.76 -3.02 17.89
CA HIS A 18 -9.10 -3.61 18.08
C HIS A 18 -9.95 -3.58 16.79
N GLU A 19 -9.62 -2.73 15.82
CA GLU A 19 -10.28 -2.69 14.52
C GLU A 19 -9.78 -3.82 13.61
N ASP A 20 -10.28 -5.03 13.87
CA ASP A 20 -10.00 -6.27 13.13
C ASP A 20 -10.05 -6.08 11.61
N LYS A 21 -11.03 -5.29 11.11
CA LYS A 21 -11.18 -5.02 9.69
C LYS A 21 -9.96 -4.31 9.10
N THR A 22 -9.43 -3.29 9.79
CA THR A 22 -8.28 -2.51 9.30
C THR A 22 -7.01 -3.34 9.30
N LEU A 23 -6.78 -4.11 10.37
CA LEU A 23 -5.62 -4.98 10.49
C LEU A 23 -5.65 -6.10 9.45
N ARG A 24 -6.81 -6.74 9.24
CA ARG A 24 -7.00 -7.73 8.17
C ARG A 24 -6.80 -7.13 6.78
N SER A 25 -7.28 -5.91 6.52
CA SER A 25 -7.03 -5.22 5.24
C SER A 25 -5.55 -4.96 5.01
N ILE A 26 -4.82 -4.47 6.02
CA ILE A 26 -3.36 -4.25 5.92
C ILE A 26 -2.63 -5.57 5.69
N LEU A 27 -2.97 -6.62 6.45
CA LEU A 27 -2.36 -7.94 6.32
C LEU A 27 -2.66 -8.57 4.96
N LEU A 28 -3.89 -8.45 4.46
CA LEU A 28 -4.29 -8.95 3.14
C LEU A 28 -3.55 -8.21 2.04
N LEU A 29 -3.44 -6.88 2.12
CA LEU A 29 -2.70 -6.07 1.14
C LEU A 29 -1.21 -6.40 1.17
N PHE A 30 -0.64 -6.66 2.36
CA PHE A 30 0.74 -7.14 2.51
C PHE A 30 0.92 -8.57 1.98
N GLY A 31 -0.05 -9.46 2.20
CA GLY A 31 -0.06 -10.81 1.63
C GLY A 31 -0.15 -10.80 0.11
N LEU A 32 -0.98 -9.92 -0.47
CA LEU A 32 -1.08 -9.70 -1.91
C LEU A 32 0.25 -9.24 -2.51
N PHE A 33 1.05 -8.49 -1.75
CA PHE A 33 2.39 -8.09 -2.15
C PHE A 33 3.40 -9.24 -2.12
N MET A 34 3.32 -10.13 -1.13
CA MET A 34 4.23 -11.27 -0.99
C MET A 34 3.90 -12.45 -1.92
N LEU A 35 2.64 -12.57 -2.34
CA LEU A 35 2.17 -13.71 -3.14
C LEU A 35 2.88 -13.83 -4.51
N PRO A 36 3.03 -12.76 -5.33
CA PRO A 36 3.77 -12.84 -6.58
C PRO A 36 5.22 -13.27 -6.39
N LEU A 37 5.92 -12.76 -5.37
CA LEU A 37 7.28 -13.22 -5.04
C LEU A 37 7.30 -14.72 -4.76
N ALA A 38 6.43 -15.19 -3.86
CA ALA A 38 6.41 -16.58 -3.45
C ALA A 38 6.11 -17.51 -4.64
N ILE A 39 5.10 -17.19 -5.45
CA ILE A 39 4.76 -17.95 -6.67
C ILE A 39 5.95 -18.00 -7.62
N GLN A 40 6.65 -16.89 -7.78
CA GLN A 40 7.76 -16.78 -8.72
C GLN A 40 9.01 -17.54 -8.26
N PHE A 41 9.34 -17.53 -6.97
CA PHE A 41 10.38 -18.38 -6.40
C PHE A 41 10.07 -19.87 -6.60
N ILE A 42 8.81 -20.27 -6.39
CA ILE A 42 8.36 -21.64 -6.64
C ILE A 42 8.52 -21.97 -8.13
N MET A 43 8.10 -21.08 -9.03
CA MET A 43 8.26 -21.29 -10.48
C MET A 43 9.72 -21.44 -10.88
N LEU A 44 10.63 -20.63 -10.34
CA LEU A 44 12.07 -20.75 -10.61
C LEU A 44 12.64 -22.06 -10.08
N ASP A 45 12.26 -22.50 -8.87
CA ASP A 45 12.70 -23.79 -8.33
C ASP A 45 12.17 -24.97 -9.17
N VAL A 46 10.90 -24.91 -9.56
CA VAL A 46 10.28 -25.92 -10.45
C VAL A 46 10.97 -25.94 -11.81
N TRP A 47 11.24 -24.78 -12.40
CA TRP A 47 11.95 -24.68 -13.68
C TRP A 47 13.35 -25.28 -13.60
N LYS A 48 14.10 -24.99 -12.54
CA LYS A 48 15.43 -25.60 -12.32
C LYS A 48 15.34 -27.13 -12.23
N ARG A 49 14.36 -27.66 -11.49
CA ARG A 49 14.16 -29.10 -11.34
C ARG A 49 13.73 -29.78 -12.64
N LEU A 50 12.85 -29.16 -13.43
CA LEU A 50 12.32 -29.74 -14.68
C LEU A 50 13.38 -29.85 -15.78
N ASN A 51 14.40 -29.01 -15.76
CA ASN A 51 15.44 -29.01 -16.80
C ASN A 51 16.56 -30.03 -16.56
N SER A 52 16.64 -30.61 -15.35
CA SER A 52 17.56 -31.71 -15.06
C SER A 52 16.82 -33.04 -15.06
N TRP A 53 17.13 -33.91 -16.01
CA TRP A 53 16.46 -35.21 -16.12
C TRP A 53 17.40 -36.29 -16.65
N GLU A 54 17.17 -37.53 -16.19
CA GLU A 54 17.95 -38.70 -16.58
C GLU A 54 17.56 -39.14 -18.00
N LEU A 55 18.54 -39.21 -18.90
CA LEU A 55 18.33 -39.68 -20.27
C LEU A 55 18.44 -41.21 -20.30
N SER A 56 17.32 -41.87 -19.97
CA SER A 56 17.24 -43.34 -19.98
C SER A 56 16.89 -43.90 -21.35
N SER A 57 17.37 -45.11 -21.65
CA SER A 57 17.04 -45.82 -22.90
C SER A 57 15.54 -46.07 -23.06
N GLY A 58 14.81 -46.27 -21.95
CA GLY A 58 13.37 -46.52 -21.94
C GLY A 58 12.49 -45.35 -22.40
N LEU A 59 13.05 -44.14 -22.50
CA LEU A 59 12.35 -42.98 -23.08
C LEU A 59 12.30 -43.02 -24.62
N TYR A 60 13.20 -43.79 -25.24
CA TYR A 60 13.40 -43.80 -26.69
C TYR A 60 13.12 -45.17 -27.31
N PHE A 61 13.36 -46.24 -26.55
CA PHE A 61 13.18 -47.62 -26.99
C PHE A 61 12.34 -48.44 -26.02
N PHE A 62 11.41 -49.23 -26.55
CA PHE A 62 10.48 -50.00 -25.71
C PHE A 62 11.10 -51.34 -25.28
N PRO A 63 10.72 -51.89 -24.11
CA PRO A 63 11.20 -53.18 -23.64
C PRO A 63 10.54 -54.35 -24.40
N PRO A 64 11.21 -55.52 -24.50
CA PRO A 64 10.66 -56.70 -25.17
C PRO A 64 9.28 -57.09 -24.62
N GLY A 65 8.32 -57.34 -25.53
CA GLY A 65 6.96 -57.77 -25.19
C GLY A 65 5.88 -56.67 -25.12
N LYS A 66 6.22 -55.39 -25.38
CA LYS A 66 5.25 -54.28 -25.55
C LYS A 66 5.12 -53.87 -27.02
N GLN A 67 3.93 -53.40 -27.43
CA GLN A 67 3.69 -52.90 -28.79
C GLN A 67 4.22 -51.47 -28.98
N SER A 68 4.57 -51.10 -30.22
CA SER A 68 5.07 -49.77 -30.54
C SER A 68 4.04 -48.68 -30.24
N HIS A 69 4.46 -47.63 -29.53
CA HIS A 69 3.72 -46.38 -29.43
C HIS A 69 4.30 -45.35 -30.40
N LYS A 70 3.54 -44.31 -30.77
CA LYS A 70 3.95 -43.31 -31.78
C LYS A 70 5.29 -42.63 -31.50
N GLU A 71 5.78 -42.64 -30.26
CA GLU A 71 6.96 -41.89 -29.81
C GLU A 71 8.16 -42.79 -29.43
N VAL A 72 7.96 -44.12 -29.32
CA VAL A 72 8.97 -45.08 -28.82
C VAL A 72 9.07 -46.27 -29.76
N THR A 73 10.28 -46.63 -30.19
CA THR A 73 10.51 -47.57 -31.31
C THR A 73 11.47 -48.70 -30.90
N SER A 74 11.62 -49.73 -31.74
CA SER A 74 12.70 -50.72 -31.58
C SER A 74 14.03 -50.09 -31.97
N LEU A 75 15.12 -50.54 -31.34
CA LEU A 75 16.48 -50.18 -31.72
C LEU A 75 16.95 -51.06 -32.87
N LEU A 76 17.25 -50.44 -34.01
CA LEU A 76 17.71 -51.16 -35.20
C LEU A 76 19.23 -51.39 -35.12
N VAL A 77 19.68 -52.63 -35.31
CA VAL A 77 21.10 -53.01 -35.31
C VAL A 77 21.48 -53.58 -36.66
N PHE A 78 22.43 -52.93 -37.35
CA PHE A 78 22.97 -53.38 -38.62
C PHE A 78 24.30 -54.10 -38.42
N ASN A 79 24.40 -55.33 -38.91
CA ASN A 79 25.65 -56.08 -38.90
C ASN A 79 26.31 -56.05 -40.29
N GLU A 80 27.45 -55.37 -40.41
CA GLU A 80 28.29 -55.35 -41.61
C GLU A 80 29.66 -56.00 -41.39
N THR A 81 29.87 -56.66 -40.24
CA THR A 81 31.18 -57.28 -39.91
C THR A 81 31.47 -58.56 -40.69
N GLY A 82 30.46 -59.18 -41.31
CA GLY A 82 30.57 -60.51 -41.92
C GLY A 82 30.71 -61.66 -40.91
N SER A 83 30.69 -61.37 -39.61
CA SER A 83 30.86 -62.32 -38.50
C SER A 83 29.70 -62.22 -37.49
N SER A 84 29.59 -63.21 -36.59
CA SER A 84 28.58 -63.20 -35.52
C SER A 84 28.90 -62.10 -34.50
N ILE A 85 27.91 -61.24 -34.21
CA ILE A 85 27.97 -60.22 -33.14
C ILE A 85 27.08 -60.59 -31.94
N GLN A 86 26.89 -61.89 -31.68
CA GLN A 86 25.98 -62.40 -30.65
C GLN A 86 26.28 -61.88 -29.24
N ASP A 87 27.56 -61.76 -28.86
CA ASP A 87 27.95 -61.25 -27.54
C ASP A 87 27.50 -59.80 -27.34
N PHE A 88 27.58 -58.99 -28.40
CA PHE A 88 27.13 -57.59 -28.38
C PHE A 88 25.60 -57.50 -28.36
N ILE A 89 24.90 -58.35 -29.12
CA ILE A 89 23.44 -58.42 -29.10
C ILE A 89 22.95 -58.79 -27.69
N HIS A 90 23.55 -59.80 -27.06
CA HIS A 90 23.19 -60.19 -25.70
C HIS A 90 23.45 -59.06 -24.68
N ALA A 91 24.55 -58.32 -24.85
CA ALA A 91 24.85 -57.14 -24.03
C ALA A 91 23.85 -55.98 -24.20
N LEU A 92 23.19 -55.89 -25.37
CA LEU A 92 22.10 -54.94 -25.62
C LEU A 92 20.76 -55.43 -25.07
N GLU A 93 20.41 -56.71 -25.25
CA GLU A 93 19.16 -57.30 -24.75
C GLU A 93 19.04 -57.20 -23.23
N THR A 94 20.16 -57.40 -22.53
CA THR A 94 20.24 -57.25 -21.08
C THR A 94 19.93 -55.80 -20.62
N GLN A 95 19.91 -54.81 -21.50
CA GLN A 95 19.53 -53.41 -21.19
C GLN A 95 18.03 -53.17 -21.28
N ASN A 96 17.23 -54.23 -21.50
CA ASN A 96 15.77 -54.19 -21.59
C ASN A 96 15.26 -53.35 -22.76
N ILE A 97 15.90 -53.49 -23.92
CA ILE A 97 15.60 -52.77 -25.17
C ILE A 97 15.18 -53.79 -26.23
N MET A 98 14.08 -53.52 -26.94
CA MET A 98 13.70 -54.33 -28.10
C MET A 98 14.63 -54.04 -29.27
N LEU A 99 15.25 -55.10 -29.80
CA LEU A 99 16.18 -55.02 -30.93
C LEU A 99 15.53 -55.54 -32.21
N GLU A 100 15.83 -54.87 -33.32
CA GLU A 100 15.53 -55.34 -34.67
C GLU A 100 16.86 -55.48 -35.43
N ILE A 101 17.15 -56.67 -35.95
CA ILE A 101 18.45 -56.98 -36.56
C ILE A 101 18.29 -57.01 -38.07
N ALA A 102 19.07 -56.19 -38.78
CA ALA A 102 19.06 -56.13 -40.24
C ALA A 102 20.45 -56.44 -40.83
N THR A 103 20.49 -57.22 -41.90
CA THR A 103 21.71 -57.59 -42.64
C THR A 103 21.61 -57.07 -44.08
N GLY A 104 22.34 -56.01 -44.44
CA GLY A 104 22.48 -55.55 -45.83
C GLY A 104 22.07 -54.09 -46.13
N LYS A 105 22.39 -53.65 -47.36
CA LYS A 105 22.42 -52.27 -47.89
C LYS A 105 21.07 -51.56 -48.14
N ASN A 106 19.94 -52.04 -47.65
CA ASN A 106 18.66 -51.35 -47.83
C ASN A 106 18.33 -50.48 -46.60
N ILE A 107 18.96 -49.31 -46.55
CA ILE A 107 18.47 -48.20 -45.72
C ILE A 107 17.25 -47.65 -46.46
N THR A 108 16.06 -48.14 -46.16
CA THR A 108 14.84 -47.45 -46.61
C THR A 108 14.83 -46.07 -45.96
N GLU A 109 14.70 -45.01 -46.77
CA GLU A 109 14.60 -43.59 -46.37
C GLU A 109 13.46 -43.27 -45.38
N LYS A 110 12.71 -44.27 -44.93
CA LYS A 110 11.62 -44.13 -43.98
C LYS A 110 12.15 -44.42 -42.57
N LEU A 111 12.44 -43.36 -41.81
CA LEU A 111 12.77 -43.44 -40.38
C LEU A 111 11.56 -43.95 -39.58
N ILE A 112 11.45 -45.27 -39.43
CA ILE A 112 10.48 -45.90 -38.51
C ILE A 112 11.07 -45.98 -37.09
N HIS A 113 12.40 -45.88 -36.96
CA HIS A 113 13.13 -46.02 -35.70
C HIS A 113 13.68 -44.68 -35.22
N ASN A 114 13.67 -44.50 -33.90
CA ASN A 114 14.25 -43.36 -33.21
C ASN A 114 15.79 -43.36 -33.32
N GLY A 115 16.39 -44.55 -33.43
CA GLY A 115 17.82 -44.73 -33.56
C GLY A 115 18.22 -46.08 -34.15
N ALA A 116 19.41 -46.11 -34.77
CA ALA A 116 20.03 -47.31 -35.29
C ALA A 116 21.54 -47.35 -34.96
N ILE A 117 22.09 -48.56 -34.80
CA ILE A 117 23.50 -48.81 -34.55
C ILE A 117 24.02 -49.74 -35.65
N GLN A 118 24.98 -49.27 -36.43
CA GLN A 118 25.69 -50.06 -37.42
C GLN A 118 27.04 -50.49 -36.87
N VAL A 119 27.32 -51.79 -36.94
CA VAL A 119 28.56 -52.40 -36.47
C VAL A 119 29.34 -52.88 -37.69
N SER A 120 30.52 -52.31 -37.91
CA SER A 120 31.48 -52.75 -38.93
C SER A 120 32.81 -53.11 -38.29
N CYS A 121 33.62 -53.92 -38.98
CA CYS A 121 34.94 -54.34 -38.51
C CYS A 121 35.99 -53.83 -39.50
N GLU A 122 36.91 -52.99 -39.02
CA GLU A 122 37.99 -52.40 -39.82
C GLU A 122 39.31 -52.65 -39.09
N ASN A 123 40.26 -53.34 -39.74
CA ASN A 123 41.59 -53.64 -39.18
C ASN A 123 41.59 -54.24 -37.76
N GLN A 124 40.76 -55.26 -37.50
CA GLN A 124 40.59 -55.92 -36.19
C GLN A 124 40.00 -55.02 -35.07
N SER A 125 39.47 -53.85 -35.43
CA SER A 125 38.75 -52.97 -34.51
C SER A 125 37.27 -52.88 -34.88
N TYR A 126 36.39 -52.94 -33.88
CA TYR A 126 34.96 -52.71 -34.07
C TYR A 126 34.70 -51.22 -34.21
N ARG A 127 33.99 -50.84 -35.27
CA ARG A 127 33.52 -49.48 -35.52
C ARG A 127 32.00 -49.46 -35.36
N PHE A 128 31.54 -48.60 -34.45
CA PHE A 128 30.12 -48.38 -34.18
C PHE A 128 29.70 -47.05 -34.80
N THR A 129 28.80 -47.10 -35.79
CA THR A 129 28.18 -45.93 -36.40
C THR A 129 26.77 -45.77 -35.83
N VAL A 130 26.51 -44.65 -35.17
CA VAL A 130 25.22 -44.35 -34.53
C VAL A 130 24.42 -43.41 -35.43
N MET A 131 23.17 -43.78 -35.72
CA MET A 131 22.25 -42.99 -36.53
C MET A 131 21.02 -42.64 -35.68
N CYS A 132 20.61 -41.37 -35.67
CA CYS A 132 19.50 -40.88 -34.87
C CYS A 132 18.46 -40.19 -35.76
N SER A 133 17.18 -40.30 -35.39
CA SER A 133 16.16 -39.43 -35.95
C SER A 133 16.37 -37.98 -35.51
N ILE A 134 16.22 -37.05 -36.44
CA ILE A 134 16.29 -35.59 -36.17
C ILE A 134 15.13 -35.15 -35.25
N GLU A 135 14.00 -35.86 -35.29
CA GLU A 135 12.81 -35.53 -34.49
C GLU A 135 12.98 -35.93 -33.01
N THR A 136 13.91 -36.84 -32.70
CA THR A 136 14.09 -37.38 -31.35
C THR A 136 15.19 -36.64 -30.57
N ILE A 137 14.76 -35.66 -29.77
CA ILE A 137 15.65 -34.83 -28.93
C ILE A 137 16.46 -35.73 -27.97
N ASN A 138 17.77 -35.53 -27.87
CA ASN A 138 18.70 -36.29 -27.01
C ASN A 138 18.83 -37.81 -27.33
N CYS A 139 18.37 -38.29 -28.49
CA CYS A 139 18.55 -39.70 -28.87
C CYS A 139 20.04 -40.07 -29.05
N PHE A 140 20.85 -39.16 -29.62
CA PHE A 140 22.28 -39.38 -29.82
C PHE A 140 23.07 -39.73 -28.54
N PRO A 141 23.05 -38.92 -27.46
CA PRO A 141 23.74 -39.29 -26.22
C PRO A 141 23.20 -40.59 -25.61
N VAL A 142 21.91 -40.90 -25.77
CA VAL A 142 21.31 -42.16 -25.30
C VAL A 142 21.87 -43.37 -26.05
N LEU A 143 21.98 -43.31 -27.38
CA LEU A 143 22.57 -44.38 -28.17
C LEU A 143 24.04 -44.61 -27.83
N VAL A 144 24.81 -43.52 -27.61
CA VAL A 144 26.20 -43.63 -27.14
C VAL A 144 26.26 -44.30 -25.77
N ASN A 145 25.34 -43.97 -24.86
CA ASN A 145 25.25 -44.62 -23.54
C ASN A 145 24.86 -46.11 -23.65
N ILE A 146 23.97 -46.47 -24.58
CA ILE A 146 23.58 -47.87 -24.85
C ILE A 146 24.80 -48.68 -25.33
N VAL A 147 25.56 -48.15 -26.30
CA VAL A 147 26.80 -48.80 -26.79
C VAL A 147 27.83 -48.92 -25.66
N SER A 148 28.01 -47.86 -24.87
CA SER A 148 28.98 -47.86 -23.77
C SER A 148 28.64 -48.90 -22.69
N ASN A 149 27.36 -49.00 -22.31
CA ASN A 149 26.89 -50.03 -21.37
C ASN A 149 26.98 -51.45 -21.95
N ALA A 150 26.78 -51.61 -23.27
CA ALA A 150 26.97 -52.90 -23.93
C ALA A 150 28.44 -53.33 -23.89
N LEU A 151 29.36 -52.42 -24.18
CA LEU A 151 30.81 -52.67 -24.11
C LEU A 151 31.29 -52.95 -22.68
N LEU A 152 30.74 -52.28 -21.67
CA LEU A 152 31.05 -52.61 -20.27
C LEU A 152 30.65 -54.04 -19.91
N ARG A 153 29.53 -54.53 -20.45
CA ARG A 153 29.04 -55.88 -20.20
C ARG A 153 29.87 -56.93 -20.92
N THR A 154 30.31 -56.67 -22.15
CA THR A 154 31.23 -57.58 -22.85
C THR A 154 32.59 -57.67 -22.15
N LEU A 155 32.98 -56.67 -21.37
CA LEU A 155 34.16 -56.67 -20.49
C LEU A 155 33.90 -57.28 -19.09
N ASN A 156 32.77 -57.98 -18.89
CA ASN A 156 32.36 -58.60 -17.62
C ASN A 156 32.19 -57.62 -16.44
N SER A 157 31.87 -56.34 -16.69
CA SER A 157 31.56 -55.37 -15.63
C SER A 157 30.07 -55.35 -15.30
N THR A 158 29.74 -55.29 -14.00
CA THR A 158 28.37 -55.07 -13.50
C THR A 158 28.02 -53.59 -13.31
N ALA A 159 28.96 -52.68 -13.59
CA ALA A 159 28.73 -51.24 -13.48
C ALA A 159 27.79 -50.73 -14.59
N GLN A 160 27.01 -49.69 -14.28
CA GLN A 160 26.09 -49.05 -15.23
C GLN A 160 26.46 -47.58 -15.41
N ILE A 161 26.63 -47.15 -16.65
CA ILE A 161 26.77 -45.74 -17.02
C ILE A 161 25.38 -45.12 -17.14
N ARG A 162 25.17 -44.02 -16.42
CA ARG A 162 23.95 -43.20 -16.49
C ARG A 162 24.31 -41.81 -16.98
N ILE A 163 23.42 -41.23 -17.76
CA ILE A 163 23.61 -39.92 -18.36
C ILE A 163 22.43 -39.02 -17.96
N TRP A 164 22.74 -37.76 -17.65
CA TRP A 164 21.76 -36.74 -17.34
C TRP A 164 21.90 -35.60 -18.33
N SER A 165 20.77 -35.09 -18.82
CA SER A 165 20.76 -33.78 -19.45
C SER A 165 20.67 -32.76 -18.32
N HIS A 166 21.80 -32.13 -18.04
CA HIS A 166 21.86 -30.98 -17.16
C HIS A 166 22.39 -29.81 -18.00
N PRO A 167 21.51 -29.03 -18.65
CA PRO A 167 21.97 -27.85 -19.36
C PRO A 167 22.79 -27.00 -18.39
N PHE A 168 23.98 -26.60 -18.84
CA PHE A 168 24.82 -25.71 -18.06
C PHE A 168 24.10 -24.35 -18.05
N PHE A 169 23.24 -24.16 -17.06
CA PHE A 169 22.75 -22.84 -16.73
C PHE A 169 23.99 -22.07 -16.32
N TYR A 170 24.41 -21.14 -17.17
CA TYR A 170 25.27 -20.08 -16.70
C TYR A 170 24.51 -19.49 -15.51
N GLU A 171 25.02 -19.72 -14.30
CA GLU A 171 24.34 -19.51 -13.03
C GLU A 171 23.98 -18.02 -12.77
N ASN A 172 24.26 -17.18 -13.76
CA ASN A 172 24.02 -15.76 -13.85
C ASN A 172 23.62 -15.39 -15.28
N HIS A 173 22.37 -15.58 -15.69
CA HIS A 173 21.77 -14.60 -16.59
C HIS A 173 21.31 -13.43 -15.70
N PRO A 174 22.14 -12.39 -15.46
CA PRO A 174 21.71 -11.16 -14.80
C PRO A 174 20.35 -10.71 -15.32
N GLU A 175 20.22 -10.72 -16.64
CA GLU A 175 19.12 -10.11 -17.36
C GLU A 175 17.75 -10.64 -16.94
N LEU A 176 17.63 -11.94 -16.68
CA LEU A 176 16.36 -12.52 -16.21
C LEU A 176 16.05 -12.09 -14.78
N TRP A 177 17.03 -12.18 -13.87
CA TRP A 177 16.86 -11.73 -12.48
C TRP A 177 16.62 -10.22 -12.39
N ASP A 178 17.30 -9.42 -13.19
CA ASP A 178 17.18 -7.97 -13.25
C ASP A 178 15.80 -7.58 -13.81
N TYR A 179 15.31 -8.29 -14.83
CA TYR A 179 13.94 -8.13 -15.33
C TYR A 179 12.90 -8.48 -14.26
N PHE A 180 13.12 -9.57 -13.50
CA PHE A 180 12.22 -9.99 -12.43
C PHE A 180 12.17 -8.98 -11.29
N ILE A 181 13.32 -8.54 -10.79
CA ILE A 181 13.40 -7.52 -9.74
C ILE A 181 12.79 -6.20 -10.23
N SER A 182 13.03 -5.80 -11.49
CA SER A 182 12.44 -4.59 -12.07
C SER A 182 10.91 -4.68 -12.20
N SER A 183 10.38 -5.80 -12.69
CA SER A 183 8.94 -6.03 -12.78
C SER A 183 8.27 -5.99 -11.40
N TYR A 184 8.91 -6.62 -10.41
CA TYR A 184 8.42 -6.62 -9.04
C TYR A 184 8.47 -5.22 -8.39
N LEU A 185 9.53 -4.46 -8.65
CA LEU A 185 9.66 -3.06 -8.17
C LEU A 185 8.55 -2.17 -8.74
N ILE A 186 8.19 -2.33 -10.02
CA ILE A 186 7.07 -1.59 -10.62
C ILE A 186 5.75 -1.96 -9.95
N PHE A 187 5.51 -3.25 -9.72
CA PHE A 187 4.31 -3.72 -9.02
C PHE A 187 4.23 -3.18 -7.59
N LEU A 188 5.34 -3.18 -6.85
CA LEU A 188 5.45 -2.57 -5.52
C LEU A 188 5.06 -1.09 -5.56
N LEU A 189 5.72 -0.32 -6.43
CA LEU A 189 5.51 1.12 -6.57
C LEU A 189 4.05 1.49 -6.85
N LEU A 190 3.35 0.63 -7.58
CA LEU A 190 1.96 0.86 -7.96
C LEU A 190 0.98 0.67 -6.78
N LEU A 191 1.20 -0.35 -5.95
CA LEU A 191 0.28 -0.72 -4.86
C LEU A 191 0.51 0.08 -3.58
N LEU A 192 1.76 0.44 -3.30
CA LEU A 192 2.19 1.09 -2.07
C LEU A 192 1.39 2.34 -1.69
N PRO A 193 1.06 3.27 -2.61
CA PRO A 193 0.27 4.44 -2.27
C PRO A 193 -1.17 4.09 -1.87
N GLY A 194 -1.66 2.88 -2.18
CA GLY A 194 -2.98 2.40 -1.75
C GLY A 194 -3.09 2.03 -0.26
N PHE A 195 -1.97 1.85 0.45
CA PHE A 195 -1.99 1.44 1.86
C PHE A 195 -2.47 2.54 2.83
N PRO A 196 -1.96 3.79 2.78
CA PRO A 196 -2.30 4.85 3.74
C PRO A 196 -3.79 5.10 3.98
N PRO A 197 -4.69 5.12 2.97
CA PRO A 197 -6.13 5.31 3.20
C PRO A 197 -6.78 4.27 4.13
N HIS A 198 -6.27 3.04 4.22
CA HIS A 198 -6.89 2.01 5.05
C HIS A 198 -6.76 2.26 6.55
N PHE A 199 -5.66 2.88 6.99
CA PHE A 199 -5.49 3.25 8.39
C PHE A 199 -5.65 4.76 8.58
N ALA A 200 -4.92 5.61 7.87
CA ALA A 200 -4.84 7.06 8.14
C ALA A 200 -6.17 7.83 7.90
N MET A 201 -7.16 7.23 7.23
CA MET A 201 -8.46 7.86 6.96
C MET A 201 -9.47 7.78 8.11
N ASN A 202 -9.09 7.21 9.26
CA ASN A 202 -9.97 7.03 10.41
C ASN A 202 -10.58 8.34 10.97
N SER A 203 -9.96 9.49 10.67
CA SER A 203 -10.53 10.80 11.03
C SER A 203 -11.95 11.03 10.47
N ILE A 204 -12.34 10.37 9.36
CA ILE A 204 -13.71 10.38 8.83
C ILE A 204 -14.66 9.63 9.77
N GLN A 205 -14.25 8.48 10.29
CA GLN A 205 -15.06 7.70 11.23
C GLN A 205 -15.25 8.49 12.52
N ASP A 206 -14.18 9.08 13.06
CA ASP A 206 -14.22 9.96 14.23
C ASP A 206 -15.12 11.20 14.03
N TYR A 207 -15.25 11.67 12.79
CA TYR A 207 -16.21 12.71 12.42
C TYR A 207 -17.66 12.18 12.40
N LYS A 208 -17.91 11.00 11.81
CA LYS A 208 -19.24 10.37 11.74
C LYS A 208 -19.82 10.08 13.13
N ILE A 209 -19.01 9.53 14.04
CA ILE A 209 -19.43 9.23 15.42
C ILE A 209 -19.39 10.45 16.35
N LYS A 210 -19.04 11.64 15.85
CA LYS A 210 -18.85 12.89 16.62
C LYS A 210 -17.82 12.80 17.76
N ALA A 211 -17.01 11.75 17.85
CA ALA A 211 -15.96 11.60 18.87
C ALA A 211 -15.01 12.80 18.89
N ARG A 212 -14.68 13.34 17.71
CA ARG A 212 -13.84 14.54 17.60
C ARG A 212 -14.48 15.79 18.24
N SER A 213 -15.81 15.90 18.21
CA SER A 213 -16.53 16.99 18.87
C SER A 213 -16.49 16.83 20.39
N GLN A 214 -16.74 15.61 20.89
CA GLN A 214 -16.66 15.29 22.33
C GLN A 214 -15.27 15.55 22.91
N LEU A 215 -14.22 15.11 22.21
CA LEU A 215 -12.84 15.36 22.62
C LEU A 215 -12.50 16.86 22.63
N ARG A 216 -13.06 17.64 21.70
CA ARG A 216 -12.88 19.10 21.67
C ARG A 216 -13.57 19.78 22.87
N VAL A 217 -14.78 19.35 23.23
CA VAL A 217 -15.48 19.82 24.45
C VAL A 217 -14.69 19.48 25.71
N SER A 218 -13.97 18.36 25.70
CA SER A 218 -13.03 17.98 26.76
C SER A 218 -11.72 18.81 26.76
N GLY A 219 -11.57 19.78 25.86
CA GLY A 219 -10.40 20.66 25.77
C GLY A 219 -9.23 20.13 24.93
N LEU A 220 -9.45 19.18 24.02
CA LEU A 220 -8.43 18.69 23.09
C LEU A 220 -8.05 19.76 22.05
N PHE A 221 -6.75 20.02 21.92
CA PHE A 221 -6.20 20.88 20.88
C PHE A 221 -6.29 20.23 19.48
N PRO A 222 -6.69 20.96 18.42
CA PRO A 222 -6.67 20.44 17.05
C PRO A 222 -5.30 19.95 16.60
N SER A 223 -4.21 20.65 16.95
CA SER A 223 -2.86 20.17 16.61
C SER A 223 -2.51 18.90 17.38
N ALA A 224 -2.87 18.82 18.67
CA ALA A 224 -2.66 17.60 19.44
C ALA A 224 -3.44 16.42 18.84
N TYR A 225 -4.59 16.71 18.23
CA TYR A 225 -5.35 15.71 17.51
C TYR A 225 -4.58 15.11 16.32
N TRP A 226 -4.14 15.96 15.40
CA TRP A 226 -3.44 15.51 14.21
C TRP A 226 -2.05 14.93 14.52
N CYS A 227 -1.30 15.54 15.43
CA CYS A 227 0.00 15.02 15.87
C CYS A 227 -0.13 13.68 16.58
N GLY A 228 -1.18 13.47 17.39
CA GLY A 228 -1.41 12.20 18.07
C GLY A 228 -1.74 11.05 17.10
N GLN A 229 -2.50 11.34 16.05
CA GLN A 229 -2.77 10.39 14.96
C GLN A 229 -1.49 10.09 14.16
N ALA A 230 -0.77 11.14 13.77
CA ALA A 230 0.47 11.04 12.99
C ALA A 230 1.55 10.22 13.70
N LEU A 231 1.63 10.31 15.03
CA LEU A 231 2.60 9.58 15.85
C LEU A 231 2.43 8.05 15.77
N VAL A 232 1.26 7.56 15.36
CA VAL A 232 1.00 6.13 15.14
C VAL A 232 1.01 5.79 13.65
N ASP A 233 0.35 6.60 12.83
CA ASP A 233 0.16 6.30 11.41
C ASP A 233 1.48 6.42 10.61
N ILE A 234 2.36 7.40 10.93
CA ILE A 234 3.64 7.57 10.23
C ILE A 234 4.59 6.39 10.49
N PRO A 235 4.89 6.01 11.75
CA PRO A 235 5.77 4.86 11.98
C PRO A 235 5.21 3.56 11.39
N LEU A 236 3.90 3.34 11.47
CA LEU A 236 3.25 2.17 10.86
C LEU A 236 3.52 2.12 9.36
N TYR A 237 3.33 3.23 8.65
CA TYR A 237 3.60 3.29 7.21
C TYR A 237 5.08 3.10 6.90
N LEU A 238 5.97 3.75 7.64
CA LEU A 238 7.42 3.59 7.46
C LEU A 238 7.89 2.15 7.67
N ILE A 239 7.36 1.44 8.68
CA ILE A 239 7.66 0.01 8.90
C ILE A 239 7.25 -0.81 7.68
N LEU A 240 6.06 -0.55 7.11
CA LEU A 240 5.61 -1.23 5.89
C LEU A 240 6.55 -0.91 4.72
N LEU A 241 6.89 0.36 4.51
CA LEU A 241 7.82 0.78 3.44
C LEU A 241 9.18 0.09 3.56
N PHE A 242 9.81 0.18 4.73
CA PHE A 242 11.12 -0.42 4.96
C PHE A 242 11.10 -1.94 4.88
N SER A 243 10.03 -2.59 5.35
CA SER A 243 9.89 -4.04 5.20
C SER A 243 9.79 -4.45 3.73
N MET A 244 9.05 -3.69 2.91
CA MET A 244 8.83 -4.02 1.51
C MET A 244 10.10 -3.78 0.67
N PHE A 245 10.75 -2.63 0.82
CA PHE A 245 12.03 -2.37 0.16
C PHE A 245 13.14 -3.28 0.70
N GLY A 246 13.18 -3.52 2.01
CA GLY A 246 14.16 -4.41 2.65
C GLY A 246 14.08 -5.85 2.14
N MET A 247 12.87 -6.38 1.88
CA MET A 247 12.70 -7.68 1.23
C MET A 247 13.30 -7.70 -0.18
N ILE A 248 13.11 -6.63 -0.97
CA ILE A 248 13.69 -6.55 -2.31
C ILE A 248 15.22 -6.54 -2.25
N PHE A 249 15.80 -5.72 -1.36
CA PHE A 249 17.24 -5.69 -1.12
C PHE A 249 17.81 -7.04 -0.66
N ALA A 250 17.07 -7.76 0.18
CA ALA A 250 17.48 -9.08 0.66
C ALA A 250 17.48 -10.14 -0.45
N LEU A 251 16.58 -10.02 -1.43
CA LEU A 251 16.43 -10.99 -2.52
C LEU A 251 17.34 -10.67 -3.72
N SER A 252 17.80 -9.43 -3.84
CA SER A 252 18.64 -9.01 -4.94
C SER A 252 20.11 -9.37 -4.70
N TYR A 253 20.67 -10.22 -5.56
CA TYR A 253 22.08 -10.66 -5.48
C TYR A 253 23.08 -9.63 -6.04
N ARG A 254 22.62 -8.65 -6.84
CA ARG A 254 23.47 -7.71 -7.60
C ARG A 254 23.46 -6.27 -7.12
N ILE A 255 22.86 -5.97 -5.97
CA ILE A 255 22.77 -4.58 -5.53
C ILE A 255 24.11 -4.08 -4.99
N SER A 256 24.91 -3.49 -5.88
CA SER A 256 26.04 -2.64 -5.52
C SER A 256 25.56 -1.18 -5.41
N MET A 257 24.76 -0.87 -4.37
CA MET A 257 24.44 0.54 -4.08
C MET A 257 25.66 1.24 -3.51
N SER A 258 25.98 2.43 -4.03
CA SER A 258 26.89 3.32 -3.32
C SER A 258 26.26 3.80 -2.00
N ALA A 259 27.10 4.13 -1.02
CA ALA A 259 26.63 4.61 0.28
C ALA A 259 25.74 5.86 0.17
N SER A 260 26.00 6.72 -0.81
CA SER A 260 25.25 7.95 -1.06
C SER A 260 23.86 7.69 -1.65
N GLU A 261 23.71 6.68 -2.50
CA GLU A 261 22.41 6.32 -3.08
C GLU A 261 21.52 5.62 -2.06
N ALA A 262 22.10 4.74 -1.24
CA ALA A 262 21.40 4.12 -0.12
C ALA A 262 20.87 5.18 0.87
N LEU A 263 21.68 6.22 1.15
CA LEU A 263 21.26 7.35 1.97
C LEU A 263 20.12 8.13 1.31
N ALA A 264 20.20 8.40 0.00
CA ALA A 264 19.16 9.10 -0.75
C ALA A 264 17.83 8.34 -0.75
N LEU A 265 17.88 7.02 -0.98
CA LEU A 265 16.68 6.16 -0.91
C LEU A 265 16.09 6.13 0.50
N PHE A 266 16.92 5.94 1.53
CA PHE A 266 16.48 5.91 2.92
C PHE A 266 15.81 7.22 3.34
N THR A 267 16.45 8.36 3.04
CA THR A 267 15.89 9.68 3.34
C THR A 267 14.67 10.00 2.49
N GLY A 268 14.63 9.55 1.23
CA GLY A 268 13.48 9.69 0.35
C GLY A 268 12.26 8.90 0.83
N ILE A 269 12.44 7.65 1.29
CA ILE A 269 11.38 6.81 1.86
C ILE A 269 10.78 7.48 3.11
N ILE A 270 11.62 8.06 3.98
CA ILE A 270 11.14 8.78 5.17
C ILE A 270 10.28 9.97 4.77
N GLY A 271 10.78 10.82 3.87
CA GLY A 271 10.06 12.01 3.40
C GLY A 271 8.74 11.64 2.73
N TYR A 272 8.75 10.64 1.85
CA TYR A 272 7.56 10.13 1.17
C TYR A 272 6.53 9.57 2.14
N GLY A 273 6.98 8.77 3.12
CA GLY A 273 6.12 8.18 4.14
C GLY A 273 5.34 9.24 4.94
N VAL A 274 6.04 10.29 5.39
CA VAL A 274 5.41 11.40 6.12
C VAL A 274 4.46 12.19 5.22
N SER A 275 4.90 12.51 3.99
CA SER A 275 4.12 13.30 3.03
C SER A 275 2.78 12.63 2.70
N MET A 276 2.80 11.33 2.42
CA MET A 276 1.61 10.56 2.07
C MET A 276 0.57 10.50 3.18
N ILE A 277 0.99 10.35 4.44
CA ILE A 277 0.06 10.35 5.57
C ILE A 277 -0.60 11.72 5.74
N LEU A 278 0.19 12.80 5.63
CA LEU A 278 -0.35 14.16 5.69
C LEU A 278 -1.32 14.45 4.53
N PHE A 279 -1.01 13.94 3.33
CA PHE A 279 -1.89 14.05 2.18
C PHE A 279 -3.23 13.34 2.40
N VAL A 280 -3.22 12.12 2.97
CA VAL A 280 -4.45 11.42 3.36
C VAL A 280 -5.24 12.21 4.41
N TYR A 281 -4.59 12.85 5.39
CA TYR A 281 -5.29 13.69 6.37
C TYR A 281 -6.01 14.88 5.72
N LEU A 282 -5.41 15.53 4.72
CA LEU A 282 -6.05 16.61 3.97
C LEU A 282 -7.29 16.12 3.21
N ILE A 283 -7.17 14.99 2.52
CA ILE A 283 -8.28 14.37 1.80
C ILE A 283 -9.37 13.97 2.78
N ALA A 284 -9.02 13.28 3.88
CA ALA A 284 -9.94 12.85 4.90
C ALA A 284 -10.70 14.04 5.52
N PHE A 285 -10.02 15.16 5.77
CA PHE A 285 -10.67 16.36 6.27
C PHE A 285 -11.61 17.00 5.25
N THR A 286 -11.20 17.10 3.99
CA THR A 286 -11.97 17.73 2.92
C THR A 286 -13.23 16.93 2.60
N PHE A 287 -13.11 15.61 2.56
CA PHE A 287 -14.19 14.68 2.21
C PHE A 287 -14.93 14.10 3.41
N ARG A 288 -14.70 14.59 4.64
CA ARG A 288 -15.37 14.09 5.88
C ARG A 288 -16.90 14.07 5.84
N LYS A 289 -17.53 14.88 4.99
CA LYS A 289 -18.99 14.93 4.80
C LYS A 289 -19.52 13.91 3.80
N ARG A 290 -18.66 13.40 2.91
CA ARG A 290 -19.05 12.46 1.85
C ARG A 290 -18.88 11.04 2.38
N CYS A 291 -19.80 10.13 2.03
CA CYS A 291 -19.72 8.73 2.46
C CYS A 291 -18.76 7.92 1.57
N ASN A 292 -17.53 8.41 1.37
CA ASN A 292 -16.52 7.66 0.64
C ASN A 292 -15.83 6.70 1.63
N SER A 293 -15.61 5.44 1.21
CA SER A 293 -14.86 4.45 1.97
C SER A 293 -13.35 4.65 1.81
N CYS A 294 -12.56 4.05 2.71
CA CYS A 294 -11.11 3.94 2.57
C CYS A 294 -10.72 3.23 1.27
N ASP A 295 -11.46 2.19 0.89
CA ASP A 295 -11.22 1.36 -0.28
C ASP A 295 -11.32 2.19 -1.58
N PHE A 296 -12.28 3.12 -1.64
CA PHE A 296 -12.44 4.03 -2.78
C PHE A 296 -11.20 4.91 -2.99
N TRP A 297 -10.61 5.44 -1.92
CA TRP A 297 -9.42 6.28 -2.00
C TRP A 297 -8.15 5.47 -2.26
N SER A 298 -8.06 4.26 -1.73
CA SER A 298 -7.00 3.30 -2.08
C SER A 298 -7.01 3.02 -3.59
N PHE A 299 -8.17 2.71 -4.15
CA PHE A 299 -8.33 2.50 -5.59
C PHE A 299 -7.95 3.73 -6.42
N ILE A 300 -8.38 4.94 -6.01
CA ILE A 300 -7.99 6.19 -6.69
C ILE A 300 -6.47 6.36 -6.67
N PHE A 301 -5.82 6.14 -5.52
CA PHE A 301 -4.38 6.32 -5.41
C PHE A 301 -3.62 5.35 -6.30
N ILE A 302 -4.02 4.07 -6.34
CA ILE A 302 -3.44 3.07 -7.23
C ILE A 302 -3.66 3.47 -8.71
N ALA A 303 -4.88 3.86 -9.09
CA ALA A 303 -5.20 4.25 -10.46
C ALA A 303 -4.44 5.51 -10.91
N VAL A 304 -4.35 6.53 -10.05
CA VAL A 304 -3.59 7.75 -10.34
C VAL A 304 -2.10 7.42 -10.46
N THR A 305 -1.58 6.55 -9.61
CA THR A 305 -0.18 6.08 -9.68
C THR A 305 0.10 5.34 -10.98
N LEU A 306 -0.83 4.49 -11.46
CA LEU A 306 -0.75 3.83 -12.76
C LEU A 306 -0.63 4.86 -13.90
N VAL A 307 -1.52 5.85 -13.91
CA VAL A 307 -1.55 6.89 -14.95
C VAL A 307 -0.27 7.70 -14.93
N ILE A 308 0.23 8.07 -13.74
CA ILE A 308 1.49 8.79 -13.60
C ILE A 308 2.67 7.95 -14.12
N PHE A 309 2.71 6.66 -13.81
CA PHE A 309 3.75 5.76 -14.29
C PHE A 309 3.74 5.63 -15.83
N ILE A 310 2.55 5.56 -16.44
CA ILE A 310 2.40 5.55 -17.91
C ILE A 310 2.87 6.88 -18.51
N ILE A 311 2.47 8.02 -17.93
CA ILE A 311 2.90 9.35 -18.38
C ILE A 311 4.42 9.48 -18.31
N ASP A 312 5.02 9.08 -17.19
CA ASP A 312 6.48 9.10 -17.00
C ASP A 312 7.18 8.23 -18.07
N THR A 313 6.65 7.04 -18.33
CA THR A 313 7.17 6.14 -19.37
C THR A 313 7.10 6.76 -20.76
N ILE A 314 5.98 7.41 -21.12
CA ILE A 314 5.80 8.10 -22.40
C ILE A 314 6.77 9.28 -22.51
N MET A 315 6.90 10.09 -21.46
CA MET A 315 7.80 11.25 -21.45
C MET A 315 9.28 10.86 -21.57
N ARG A 316 9.63 9.67 -21.05
CA ARG A 316 10.95 9.08 -21.25
C ARG A 316 11.21 8.70 -22.71
N ILE A 317 10.23 8.14 -23.39
CA ILE A 317 10.33 7.82 -24.83
C ILE A 317 10.51 9.09 -25.67
N THR A 318 9.87 10.20 -25.31
CA THR A 318 9.96 11.48 -26.03
C THR A 318 11.19 12.33 -25.67
N SER A 319 12.11 11.81 -24.86
CA SER A 319 13.35 12.50 -24.44
C SER A 319 13.16 13.81 -23.64
N ILE A 320 11.99 14.02 -23.01
CA ILE A 320 11.71 15.20 -22.14
C ILE A 320 11.76 14.81 -20.64
N GLU A 321 12.51 13.76 -20.30
CA GLU A 321 12.44 13.09 -19.00
C GLU A 321 12.82 13.96 -17.80
N THR A 322 13.79 14.86 -17.95
CA THR A 322 14.25 15.70 -16.84
C THR A 322 13.15 16.68 -16.43
N ILE A 323 12.61 17.44 -17.38
CA ILE A 323 11.57 18.44 -17.14
C ILE A 323 10.31 17.79 -16.56
N SER A 324 9.88 16.65 -17.11
CA SER A 324 8.73 15.92 -16.58
C SER A 324 8.97 15.45 -15.15
N HIS A 325 10.18 14.97 -14.84
CA HIS A 325 10.54 14.50 -13.50
C HIS A 325 10.48 15.61 -12.44
N TYR A 326 11.01 16.81 -12.72
CA TYR A 326 10.89 17.96 -11.81
C TYR A 326 9.43 18.34 -11.58
N PHE A 327 8.66 18.46 -12.66
CA PHE A 327 7.26 18.88 -12.59
C PHE A 327 6.41 17.87 -11.81
N LEU A 328 6.53 16.57 -12.13
CA LEU A 328 5.78 15.51 -11.46
C LEU A 328 6.18 15.38 -9.99
N SER A 329 7.48 15.50 -9.65
CA SER A 329 7.96 15.44 -8.26
C SER A 329 7.40 16.55 -7.39
N ILE A 330 7.39 17.79 -7.89
CA ILE A 330 6.94 18.94 -7.12
C ILE A 330 5.41 18.98 -7.03
N LEU A 331 4.69 18.65 -8.10
CA LEU A 331 3.24 18.84 -8.15
C LEU A 331 2.47 17.65 -7.56
N ILE A 332 2.94 16.43 -7.77
CA ILE A 332 2.17 15.21 -7.51
C ILE A 332 2.80 14.41 -6.37
N PRO A 333 2.18 14.34 -5.18
CA PRO A 333 2.75 13.69 -4.00
C PRO A 333 2.94 12.17 -4.14
N LEU A 334 2.25 11.56 -5.11
CA LEU A 334 2.34 10.13 -5.42
C LEU A 334 3.60 9.78 -6.21
N TYR A 335 4.19 10.74 -6.94
CA TYR A 335 5.30 10.51 -7.87
C TYR A 335 6.70 10.36 -7.22
N PRO A 336 7.11 11.14 -6.20
CA PRO A 336 8.51 11.18 -5.76
C PRO A 336 9.16 9.83 -5.48
N LEU A 337 8.42 8.85 -4.94
CA LEU A 337 8.95 7.50 -4.73
C LEU A 337 9.22 6.76 -6.05
N ILE A 338 8.32 6.88 -7.03
CA ILE A 338 8.55 6.39 -8.39
C ILE A 338 9.79 7.06 -8.98
N GLY A 339 9.90 8.38 -8.81
CA GLY A 339 11.05 9.16 -9.24
C GLY A 339 12.38 8.66 -8.66
N ILE A 340 12.44 8.45 -7.34
CA ILE A 340 13.62 7.89 -6.65
C ILE A 340 13.95 6.50 -7.19
N VAL A 341 12.95 5.61 -7.29
CA VAL A 341 13.20 4.23 -7.70
C VAL A 341 13.61 4.15 -9.16
N ILE A 342 12.97 4.85 -10.09
CA ILE A 342 13.34 4.85 -11.52
C ILE A 342 14.74 5.44 -11.73
N THR A 343 15.08 6.55 -11.06
CA THR A 343 16.42 7.14 -11.17
C THR A 343 17.49 6.24 -10.56
N SER A 344 17.20 5.56 -9.45
CA SER A 344 18.09 4.54 -8.89
C SER A 344 18.18 3.28 -9.76
N LEU A 345 17.08 2.85 -10.40
CA LEU A 345 17.00 1.67 -11.29
C LEU A 345 17.79 1.83 -12.59
N LYS A 346 17.80 3.03 -13.18
CA LYS A 346 18.64 3.32 -14.35
C LYS A 346 20.13 3.05 -14.09
N ILE A 347 20.58 3.19 -12.85
CA ILE A 347 21.97 2.91 -12.44
C ILE A 347 22.22 1.39 -12.33
N PHE A 348 21.19 0.58 -12.09
CA PHE A 348 21.31 -0.87 -11.95
C PHE A 348 21.26 -1.65 -13.27
N VAL A 349 20.54 -1.14 -14.29
CA VAL A 349 20.26 -1.88 -15.53
C VAL A 349 21.18 -1.48 -16.69
N GLU A 350 21.62 -0.21 -16.77
CA GLU A 350 22.54 0.22 -17.83
C GLU A 350 24.00 0.14 -17.38
N ASN A 351 24.66 -0.95 -17.80
CA ASN A 351 26.10 -1.11 -17.73
C ASN A 351 26.80 -0.01 -18.54
N GLU A 352 27.73 0.68 -17.87
CA GLU A 352 28.84 1.47 -18.41
C GLU A 352 28.52 2.67 -19.32
N ASN A 353 28.93 3.87 -18.86
CA ASN A 353 29.19 5.11 -19.62
C ASN A 353 28.13 6.24 -19.64
N PHE A 354 27.21 6.32 -18.69
CA PHE A 354 26.40 7.55 -18.52
C PHE A 354 26.97 8.46 -17.41
N SER A 355 27.33 9.69 -17.78
CA SER A 355 28.02 10.66 -16.93
C SER A 355 27.27 10.99 -15.62
N PHE A 356 27.91 10.62 -14.51
CA PHE A 356 27.45 10.76 -13.12
C PHE A 356 27.00 12.17 -12.70
N ALA A 357 27.46 13.23 -13.37
CA ALA A 357 27.20 14.62 -12.98
C ALA A 357 25.76 15.11 -13.23
N GLY A 358 25.00 14.47 -14.13
CA GLY A 358 23.63 14.90 -14.48
C GLY A 358 22.52 14.30 -13.60
N ASN A 359 22.75 13.16 -12.95
CA ASN A 359 21.70 12.38 -12.29
C ASN A 359 21.44 12.81 -10.83
N TRP A 360 22.43 13.39 -10.16
CA TRP A 360 22.30 13.84 -8.77
C TRP A 360 21.17 14.84 -8.58
N ASN A 361 21.00 15.79 -9.50
CA ASN A 361 19.94 16.79 -9.41
C ASN A 361 18.53 16.17 -9.43
N ASN A 362 18.35 15.10 -10.22
CA ASN A 362 17.09 14.37 -10.32
C ASN A 362 16.80 13.57 -9.03
N ILE A 363 17.82 12.92 -8.47
CA ILE A 363 17.69 12.23 -7.18
C ILE A 363 17.38 13.25 -6.07
N PHE A 364 18.10 14.37 -6.03
CA PHE A 364 17.89 15.41 -5.02
C PHE A 364 16.47 15.97 -5.06
N ILE A 365 15.92 16.30 -6.24
CA ILE A 365 14.56 16.84 -6.30
C ILE A 365 13.53 15.81 -5.80
N SER A 366 13.66 14.54 -6.18
CA SER A 366 12.72 13.51 -5.75
C SER A 366 12.82 13.21 -4.25
N VAL A 367 14.02 13.35 -3.65
CA VAL A 367 14.21 13.22 -2.20
C VAL A 367 13.66 14.42 -1.45
N PHE A 368 13.87 15.64 -1.93
CA PHE A 368 13.45 16.87 -1.23
C PHE A 368 11.97 17.23 -1.43
N ALA A 369 11.37 16.90 -2.58
CA ALA A 369 9.98 17.26 -2.88
C ALA A 369 8.96 16.75 -1.84
N PRO A 370 9.05 15.51 -1.30
CA PRO A 370 8.19 15.05 -0.22
C PRO A 370 8.28 15.91 1.06
N TYR A 371 9.46 16.44 1.40
CA TYR A 371 9.61 17.33 2.56
C TYR A 371 8.96 18.69 2.32
N LEU A 372 9.05 19.20 1.09
CA LEU A 372 8.30 20.40 0.68
C LEU A 372 6.79 20.15 0.77
N HIS A 373 6.31 19.01 0.28
CA HIS A 373 4.90 18.59 0.41
C HIS A 373 4.47 18.54 1.87
N CYS A 374 5.29 17.99 2.77
CA CYS A 374 4.99 17.96 4.21
C CYS A 374 4.72 19.36 4.76
N ALA A 375 5.59 20.33 4.44
CA ALA A 375 5.43 21.72 4.88
C ALA A 375 4.13 22.34 4.34
N VAL A 376 3.86 22.16 3.03
CA VAL A 376 2.65 22.63 2.37
C VAL A 376 1.40 22.00 3.00
N PHE A 377 1.42 20.70 3.26
CA PHE A 377 0.27 19.98 3.80
C PHE A 377 -0.03 20.31 5.25
N ILE A 378 0.99 20.52 6.08
CA ILE A 378 0.80 21.04 7.45
C ILE A 378 0.15 22.43 7.40
N PHE A 379 0.61 23.31 6.49
CA PHE A 379 0.03 24.64 6.33
C PHE A 379 -1.42 24.59 5.82
N LEU A 380 -1.71 23.76 4.82
CA LEU A 380 -3.06 23.56 4.32
C LEU A 380 -3.99 22.95 5.38
N LEU A 381 -3.50 21.98 6.17
CA LEU A 381 -4.28 21.36 7.23
C LEU A 381 -4.61 22.39 8.32
N ARG A 382 -3.63 23.24 8.68
CA ARG A 382 -3.84 24.39 9.57
C ARG A 382 -4.89 25.34 8.99
N TRP A 383 -4.78 25.74 7.73
CA TRP A 383 -5.72 26.63 7.08
C TRP A 383 -7.15 26.06 7.04
N LEU A 384 -7.28 24.76 6.74
CA LEU A 384 -8.54 24.03 6.75
C LEU A 384 -9.17 23.97 8.14
N GLU A 385 -8.37 23.75 9.19
CA GLU A 385 -8.85 23.83 10.58
C GLU A 385 -9.30 25.23 10.98
N VAL A 386 -8.60 26.28 10.55
CA VAL A 386 -9.01 27.67 10.81
C VAL A 386 -10.32 28.00 10.10
N LYS A 387 -10.46 27.63 8.82
CA LYS A 387 -11.60 28.04 7.98
C LYS A 387 -12.85 27.18 8.20
N TYR A 388 -12.68 25.87 8.33
CA TYR A 388 -13.78 24.90 8.39
C TYR A 388 -13.81 24.08 9.69
N GLY A 389 -12.84 24.27 10.60
CA GLY A 389 -12.92 23.71 11.95
C GLY A 389 -14.04 24.34 12.77
N LYS A 390 -14.42 23.68 13.87
CA LYS A 390 -15.30 24.30 14.88
C LYS A 390 -14.44 25.15 15.82
N ALA A 391 -15.05 26.11 16.50
CA ALA A 391 -14.37 26.98 17.45
C ALA A 391 -13.55 26.17 18.47
N VAL A 392 -12.31 26.61 18.71
CA VAL A 392 -11.37 25.95 19.63
C VAL A 392 -11.50 26.59 21.01
N MET A 393 -11.44 25.77 22.06
CA MET A 393 -11.55 26.23 23.45
C MET A 393 -10.28 26.84 24.03
N ARG A 394 -9.13 26.84 23.34
CA ARG A 394 -7.90 27.48 23.82
C ARG A 394 -7.06 27.81 22.60
N GLU A 395 -6.15 28.75 22.75
CA GLU A 395 -5.13 28.97 21.73
C GLU A 395 -4.29 27.70 21.57
N ASP A 396 -4.31 27.18 20.35
CA ASP A 396 -3.53 26.01 20.00
C ASP A 396 -2.03 26.38 19.94
N PRO A 397 -1.13 25.68 20.66
CA PRO A 397 0.27 26.09 20.74
C PRO A 397 1.04 25.95 19.41
N ILE A 398 0.63 25.03 18.53
CA ILE A 398 1.36 24.73 17.28
C ILE A 398 0.67 25.37 16.10
N PHE A 399 -0.62 25.10 15.92
CA PHE A 399 -1.39 25.67 14.82
C PHE A 399 -1.76 27.13 15.08
N ARG A 400 -1.53 27.66 16.31
CA ARG A 400 -1.85 29.04 16.71
C ARG A 400 -3.28 29.42 16.30
N ILE A 401 -4.19 28.46 16.39
CA ILE A 401 -5.59 28.67 16.09
C ILE A 401 -6.17 29.35 17.31
N SER A 402 -6.45 30.64 17.15
CA SER A 402 -7.10 31.40 18.19
C SER A 402 -8.57 30.97 18.28
N PRO A 403 -9.16 31.08 19.47
CA PRO A 403 -10.59 31.00 19.64
C PRO A 403 -11.30 31.97 18.70
N ARG A 404 -12.38 31.53 18.08
CA ARG A 404 -13.17 32.41 17.23
C ARG A 404 -13.94 33.37 18.15
N LYS A 405 -13.71 34.68 18.02
CA LYS A 405 -14.48 35.71 18.71
C LYS A 405 -15.90 35.64 18.14
N GLU A 406 -16.85 35.13 18.92
CA GLU A 406 -18.26 35.20 18.53
C GLU A 406 -18.69 36.67 18.56
N ILE A 407 -19.26 37.11 17.45
CA ILE A 407 -19.74 38.48 17.30
C ILE A 407 -21.06 38.54 18.08
N ASN A 408 -21.10 39.34 19.16
CA ASN A 408 -22.33 39.68 19.86
C ASN A 408 -23.24 40.44 18.89
N HIS A 409 -24.10 39.72 18.18
CA HIS A 409 -25.22 40.34 17.50
C HIS A 409 -26.34 40.54 18.52
N GLN A 410 -26.81 41.78 18.65
CA GLN A 410 -28.04 42.08 19.38
C GLN A 410 -29.22 41.42 18.66
N ASN A 411 -30.16 40.91 19.45
CA ASN A 411 -31.36 40.30 18.90
C ASN A 411 -32.20 41.36 18.16
N PRO A 412 -32.70 41.06 16.95
CA PRO A 412 -33.48 42.00 16.16
C PRO A 412 -34.93 42.15 16.64
N GLU A 413 -35.40 41.26 17.50
CA GLU A 413 -36.77 41.24 18.03
C GLU A 413 -36.72 41.60 19.52
N GLY A 414 -37.52 42.59 19.92
CA GLY A 414 -37.72 42.97 21.32
C GLY A 414 -38.49 41.89 22.10
N PRO A 415 -38.52 41.96 23.44
CA PRO A 415 -39.25 41.01 24.26
C PRO A 415 -40.74 41.01 23.85
N GLU A 416 -41.27 39.82 23.53
CA GLU A 416 -42.72 39.58 23.39
C GLU A 416 -43.37 39.68 24.80
N GLU A 417 -44.69 39.54 24.95
CA GLU A 417 -45.31 39.37 26.28
C GLU A 417 -44.77 38.09 26.91
N GLU A 418 -43.78 38.25 27.80
CA GLU A 418 -43.11 37.18 28.53
C GLU A 418 -43.70 37.05 29.93
N ASP A 419 -43.79 35.83 30.45
CA ASP A 419 -44.25 35.56 31.81
C ASP A 419 -43.36 36.26 32.87
N GLU A 420 -43.95 36.63 34.01
CA GLU A 420 -43.24 37.36 35.08
C GLU A 420 -41.98 36.63 35.59
N ASP A 421 -42.02 35.30 35.63
CA ASP A 421 -40.90 34.46 36.05
C ASP A 421 -39.73 34.50 35.04
N VAL A 422 -40.03 34.50 33.74
CA VAL A 422 -39.04 34.65 32.66
C VAL A 422 -38.37 36.02 32.72
N GLN A 423 -39.16 37.07 32.97
CA GLN A 423 -38.64 38.42 33.13
C GLN A 423 -37.74 38.54 34.37
N ALA A 424 -38.16 37.95 35.49
CA ALA A 424 -37.38 37.94 36.73
C ALA A 424 -36.05 37.19 36.57
N GLU A 425 -36.04 36.04 35.89
CA GLU A 425 -34.81 35.28 35.63
C GLU A 425 -33.88 36.04 34.66
N ARG A 426 -34.41 36.71 33.63
CA ARG A 426 -33.59 37.55 32.74
C ARG A 426 -32.99 38.75 33.49
N ALA A 427 -33.74 39.38 34.39
CA ALA A 427 -33.22 40.45 35.24
C ALA A 427 -32.09 39.95 36.15
N ARG A 428 -32.29 38.80 36.81
CA ARG A 428 -31.26 38.13 37.63
C ARG A 428 -29.99 37.82 36.83
N ILE A 429 -30.12 37.40 35.57
CA ILE A 429 -28.98 37.11 34.71
C ILE A 429 -28.21 38.37 34.35
N ARG A 430 -28.90 39.47 34.03
CA ARG A 430 -28.24 40.77 33.76
C ARG A 430 -27.45 41.23 34.98
N GLU A 431 -28.06 41.16 36.17
CA GLU A 431 -27.36 41.46 37.42
C GLU A 431 -26.15 40.54 37.66
N ALA A 432 -26.28 39.24 37.39
CA ALA A 432 -25.18 38.28 37.53
C ALA A 432 -24.04 38.45 36.51
N ILE A 433 -24.31 39.11 35.38
CA ILE A 433 -23.30 39.48 34.38
C ILE A 433 -22.55 40.74 34.86
N ASP A 434 -23.29 41.72 35.37
CA ASP A 434 -22.76 43.03 35.76
C ASP A 434 -22.03 43.01 37.11
N SER A 435 -22.36 42.07 38.00
CA SER A 435 -21.71 41.93 39.31
C SER A 435 -20.47 41.02 39.27
N GLU A 436 -19.28 41.61 39.39
CA GLU A 436 -18.01 40.84 39.41
C GLU A 436 -17.74 40.08 40.73
N ASN A 437 -18.39 40.45 41.84
CA ASN A 437 -17.99 40.10 43.22
C ASN A 437 -18.97 39.20 44.02
N GLN A 438 -19.85 38.42 43.40
CA GLN A 438 -20.69 37.47 44.15
C GLN A 438 -19.91 36.20 44.56
N GLU A 439 -20.00 35.80 45.84
CA GLU A 439 -19.37 34.59 46.41
C GLU A 439 -19.86 33.29 45.75
N GLU A 440 -21.07 33.29 45.18
CA GLU A 440 -21.68 32.14 44.46
C GLU A 440 -21.95 32.44 42.98
N LYS A 441 -20.90 32.74 42.21
CA LYS A 441 -21.06 32.99 40.77
C LYS A 441 -21.59 31.73 40.04
N PRO A 442 -22.69 31.81 39.26
CA PRO A 442 -23.17 30.68 38.47
C PRO A 442 -22.09 30.20 37.48
N ILE A 443 -22.01 28.87 37.30
CA ILE A 443 -21.02 28.25 36.42
C ILE A 443 -21.40 28.46 34.97
N ILE A 444 -22.69 28.42 34.63
CA ILE A 444 -23.16 28.63 33.26
C ILE A 444 -24.14 29.80 33.31
N ILE A 445 -23.94 30.79 32.46
CA ILE A 445 -24.87 31.89 32.25
C ILE A 445 -25.21 31.90 30.77
N VAL A 446 -26.48 31.84 30.44
CA VAL A 446 -27.00 31.95 29.09
C VAL A 446 -27.83 33.23 29.05
N ASN A 447 -27.48 34.14 28.14
CA ASN A 447 -28.17 35.43 28.01
C ASN A 447 -28.62 35.65 26.57
N ASP A 448 -29.93 35.74 26.40
CA ASP A 448 -30.64 36.07 25.17
C ASP A 448 -30.23 35.21 23.96
N LEU A 449 -30.04 33.92 24.20
CA LEU A 449 -29.53 32.95 23.22
C LEU A 449 -30.51 32.68 22.08
N ARG A 450 -30.13 33.05 20.86
CA ARG A 450 -30.97 32.92 19.66
C ARG A 450 -30.29 32.12 18.56
N LYS A 451 -31.06 31.21 17.94
CA LYS A 451 -30.62 30.43 16.78
C LYS A 451 -31.60 30.50 15.63
N GLU A 452 -31.14 30.98 14.48
CA GLU A 452 -31.86 30.86 13.21
C GLU A 452 -31.17 29.88 12.27
N TYR A 453 -31.95 28.98 11.68
CA TYR A 453 -31.51 28.16 10.56
C TYR A 453 -32.07 28.72 9.26
N LYS A 454 -31.21 28.83 8.24
CA LYS A 454 -31.64 29.15 6.88
C LYS A 454 -32.33 27.91 6.31
N ASP A 455 -33.59 28.04 5.89
CA ASP A 455 -34.31 26.94 5.28
C ASP A 455 -33.73 26.63 3.89
N LYS A 456 -33.30 25.39 3.68
CA LYS A 456 -32.69 24.94 2.41
C LYS A 456 -33.71 24.37 1.43
N LYS A 457 -34.96 24.16 1.85
CA LYS A 457 -36.02 23.56 1.03
C LYS A 457 -36.92 24.58 0.30
N ALA A 458 -36.70 25.87 0.50
CA ALA A 458 -37.42 26.90 -0.24
C ALA A 458 -36.86 27.02 -1.67
N SER A 459 -37.43 26.26 -2.60
CA SER A 459 -37.18 26.25 -4.04
C SER A 459 -37.62 27.52 -4.78
N SER A 460 -37.78 28.65 -4.09
CA SER A 460 -38.19 29.92 -4.70
C SER A 460 -37.16 31.01 -4.44
N VAL A 461 -36.65 31.58 -5.53
CA VAL A 461 -35.63 32.64 -5.58
C VAL A 461 -36.07 33.91 -4.82
N PHE A 462 -37.34 34.05 -4.46
CA PHE A 462 -37.91 35.30 -3.94
C PHE A 462 -38.22 35.37 -2.43
N LYS A 463 -38.06 34.30 -1.64
CA LYS A 463 -38.21 34.42 -0.16
C LYS A 463 -37.46 33.33 0.60
N LYS A 464 -36.25 33.64 1.08
CA LYS A 464 -35.52 32.81 2.06
C LYS A 464 -36.26 32.88 3.40
N ARG A 465 -37.16 31.94 3.68
CA ARG A 465 -37.77 31.80 5.01
C ARG A 465 -36.69 31.34 6.00
N LYS A 466 -36.58 32.02 7.13
CA LYS A 466 -35.70 31.63 8.24
C LYS A 466 -36.52 30.88 9.28
N LYS A 467 -36.01 29.77 9.79
CA LYS A 467 -36.64 29.02 10.88
C LYS A 467 -35.90 29.33 12.18
N VAL A 468 -36.58 29.98 13.11
CA VAL A 468 -36.05 30.23 14.45
C VAL A 468 -36.16 28.94 15.26
N ALA A 469 -35.04 28.45 15.80
CA ALA A 469 -34.98 27.24 16.61
C ALA A 469 -34.95 27.54 18.11
N THR A 470 -34.42 28.69 18.51
CA THR A 470 -34.49 29.22 19.88
C THR A 470 -34.63 30.73 19.80
N LYS A 471 -35.51 31.30 20.63
CA LYS A 471 -35.77 32.74 20.73
C LYS A 471 -35.32 33.22 22.13
N ASN A 472 -34.27 34.05 22.18
CA ASN A 472 -33.84 34.81 23.37
C ASN A 472 -33.81 34.02 24.71
N VAL A 473 -33.30 32.79 24.68
CA VAL A 473 -33.27 31.91 25.85
C VAL A 473 -32.27 32.45 26.88
N SER A 474 -32.71 32.64 28.12
CA SER A 474 -31.88 33.12 29.23
C SER A 474 -32.08 32.25 30.47
N PHE A 475 -31.00 31.71 31.01
CA PHE A 475 -31.00 30.98 32.29
C PHE A 475 -29.58 30.97 32.88
N CYS A 476 -29.46 30.75 34.19
CA CYS A 476 -28.19 30.47 34.84
C CYS A 476 -28.19 29.10 35.54
N VAL A 477 -27.02 28.51 35.70
CA VAL A 477 -26.83 27.22 36.41
C VAL A 477 -25.73 27.39 37.46
N LYS A 478 -26.08 27.13 38.72
CA LYS A 478 -25.18 27.21 39.87
C LYS A 478 -24.22 26.02 39.93
N LYS A 479 -23.16 26.17 40.73
CA LYS A 479 -22.22 25.08 40.99
C LYS A 479 -22.92 23.97 41.79
N GLY A 480 -22.90 22.75 41.26
CA GLY A 480 -23.51 21.59 41.92
C GLY A 480 -25.02 21.44 41.70
N GLU A 481 -25.64 22.36 40.94
CA GLU A 481 -27.05 22.28 40.60
C GLU A 481 -27.31 21.22 39.52
N VAL A 482 -28.37 20.44 39.71
CA VAL A 482 -28.86 19.50 38.69
C VAL A 482 -29.92 20.23 37.86
N PHE A 483 -29.54 20.64 36.65
CA PHE A 483 -30.41 21.40 35.75
C PHE A 483 -30.93 20.52 34.61
N GLY A 484 -32.24 20.56 34.36
CA GLY A 484 -32.91 19.80 33.30
C GLY A 484 -33.66 20.70 32.31
N LEU A 485 -33.44 20.50 31.01
CA LEU A 485 -34.22 21.16 29.94
C LEU A 485 -35.34 20.24 29.47
N LEU A 486 -36.59 20.57 29.80
CA LEU A 486 -37.80 19.83 29.42
C LEU A 486 -38.66 20.63 28.43
N GLY A 487 -39.44 19.94 27.60
CA GLY A 487 -40.37 20.56 26.65
C GLY A 487 -40.75 19.63 25.50
N PRO A 488 -41.65 20.02 24.59
CA PRO A 488 -42.08 19.20 23.46
C PRO A 488 -40.98 19.02 22.40
N ASN A 489 -41.14 18.04 21.52
CA ASN A 489 -40.24 17.83 20.38
C ASN A 489 -40.27 19.03 19.45
N GLY A 490 -39.10 19.57 19.10
CA GLY A 490 -38.98 20.78 18.30
C GLY A 490 -38.86 22.10 19.09
N ALA A 491 -38.97 22.08 20.41
CA ALA A 491 -38.82 23.28 21.27
C ALA A 491 -37.39 23.88 21.33
N GLY A 492 -36.41 23.30 20.63
CA GLY A 492 -35.04 23.84 20.61
C GLY A 492 -34.11 23.36 21.72
N LYS A 493 -34.50 22.40 22.56
CA LYS A 493 -33.67 21.82 23.65
C LYS A 493 -32.27 21.39 23.20
N SER A 494 -32.18 20.47 22.24
CA SER A 494 -30.89 20.00 21.71
C SER A 494 -30.12 21.12 21.01
N THR A 495 -30.81 22.08 20.38
CA THR A 495 -30.17 23.25 19.77
C THR A 495 -29.51 24.14 20.83
N THR A 496 -30.19 24.36 21.95
CA THR A 496 -29.69 25.10 23.12
C THR A 496 -28.43 24.45 23.69
N ILE A 497 -28.47 23.14 23.94
CA ILE A 497 -27.32 22.37 24.44
C ILE A 497 -26.16 22.42 23.44
N ASN A 498 -26.43 22.26 22.13
CA ASN A 498 -25.40 22.33 21.09
C ASN A 498 -24.76 23.70 20.95
N MET A 499 -25.47 24.79 21.30
CA MET A 499 -24.89 26.13 21.35
C MET A 499 -24.01 26.31 22.59
N ILE A 500 -24.49 25.89 23.77
CA ILE A 500 -23.72 25.96 25.03
C ILE A 500 -22.42 25.16 24.93
N THR A 501 -22.46 23.99 24.29
CA THR A 501 -21.29 23.12 24.06
C THR A 501 -20.41 23.58 22.87
N GLY A 502 -20.81 24.60 22.13
CA GLY A 502 -20.06 25.13 20.98
C GLY A 502 -20.08 24.23 19.74
N GLU A 503 -20.97 23.23 19.65
CA GLU A 503 -21.17 22.45 18.43
C GLU A 503 -21.83 23.26 17.31
N THR A 504 -22.70 24.20 17.69
CA THR A 504 -23.46 25.07 16.80
C THR A 504 -23.19 26.52 17.16
N SER A 505 -22.82 27.36 16.19
CA SER A 505 -22.60 28.79 16.45
C SER A 505 -23.90 29.49 16.83
N LEU A 506 -23.83 30.50 17.69
CA LEU A 506 -24.96 31.34 18.02
C LEU A 506 -25.36 32.22 16.81
N THR A 507 -26.62 32.65 16.74
CA THR A 507 -27.04 33.72 15.79
C THR A 507 -27.01 35.08 16.47
N ALA A 508 -27.38 35.12 17.75
CA ALA A 508 -27.33 36.28 18.63
C ALA A 508 -27.40 35.82 20.10
N GLY A 509 -27.10 36.74 21.02
CA GLY A 509 -26.94 36.45 22.45
C GLY A 509 -25.53 36.02 22.84
N GLN A 510 -25.36 35.63 24.11
CA GLN A 510 -24.09 35.19 24.67
C GLN A 510 -24.27 34.03 25.64
N VAL A 511 -23.26 33.17 25.72
CA VAL A 511 -23.09 32.20 26.81
C VAL A 511 -21.90 32.69 27.65
N LEU A 512 -21.84 32.37 28.93
CA LEU A 512 -20.67 32.54 29.79
C LEU A 512 -20.48 31.25 30.57
N ILE A 513 -19.25 30.74 30.65
CA ILE A 513 -18.90 29.60 31.51
C ILE A 513 -17.84 30.08 32.51
N LYS A 514 -18.13 29.93 33.82
CA LYS A 514 -17.33 30.45 34.95
C LYS A 514 -17.05 31.94 34.84
N GLY A 515 -18.07 32.74 34.52
CA GLY A 515 -17.97 34.20 34.44
C GLY A 515 -17.13 34.74 33.28
N LYS A 516 -16.73 33.90 32.33
CA LYS A 516 -16.11 34.32 31.07
C LYS A 516 -17.07 33.96 29.95
N VAL A 517 -17.23 34.82 28.95
CA VAL A 517 -17.72 34.39 27.63
C VAL A 517 -16.94 33.12 27.31
N PRO A 518 -17.49 32.07 26.67
CA PRO A 518 -16.71 30.97 26.16
C PRO A 518 -15.75 31.44 25.03
N LEU A 519 -15.14 32.61 25.19
CA LEU A 519 -13.72 32.82 25.02
C LEU A 519 -12.92 31.86 25.92
N PRO A 520 -11.84 31.25 25.42
CA PRO A 520 -11.38 29.99 25.95
C PRO A 520 -11.04 30.06 27.42
N LEU A 521 -11.56 29.18 28.26
CA LEU A 521 -11.21 29.16 29.68
C LEU A 521 -9.71 28.92 29.90
N ASN A 522 -8.98 29.99 30.23
CA ASN A 522 -7.78 29.96 31.08
C ASN A 522 -8.23 29.52 32.49
N CYS A 523 -8.41 28.21 32.66
CA CYS A 523 -8.66 27.59 33.96
C CYS A 523 -8.02 26.19 33.96
N LYS A 524 -6.98 26.01 34.77
CA LYS A 524 -6.10 24.83 34.77
C LYS A 524 -6.76 23.49 35.17
N ARG A 525 -8.07 23.41 35.45
CA ARG A 525 -8.65 22.21 36.11
C ARG A 525 -10.17 22.00 35.99
N ALA A 526 -10.78 22.16 34.82
CA ALA A 526 -12.21 21.85 34.66
C ALA A 526 -12.43 20.91 33.47
N GLN A 527 -12.48 19.60 33.75
CA GLN A 527 -13.13 18.62 32.90
C GLN A 527 -14.64 18.75 33.14
N LEU A 528 -15.40 19.18 32.13
CA LEU A 528 -16.84 18.93 32.09
C LEU A 528 -17.01 17.50 31.61
N ALA A 529 -17.20 16.58 32.55
CA ALA A 529 -17.74 15.26 32.24
C ALA A 529 -19.25 15.44 32.06
N PHE A 530 -19.76 15.06 30.89
CA PHE A 530 -21.18 14.83 30.66
C PHE A 530 -21.47 13.35 30.85
#